data_AF-A0A554MJM3-F1
#
_entry.id   AF-A0A554MJM3-F1
#
_cell.length_a   1.000
_cell.length_b   1.000
_cell.length_c   1.000
_cell.angle_alpha   90.00
_cell.angle_beta   90.00
_cell.angle_gamma   90.00
#
_symmetry.space_group_name_H-M   'P 1'
#
loop_
_entity.id
_entity.type
_entity.pdbx_description
1 polymer ?
#
loop_
_entity_poly.entity_id
_entity_poly.type
_entity_poly.pdbx_seq_one_letter_code
_entity_poly.pdbx_strand_id
1 'polypeptide(L)'
;MTQLNPKKTALALGVFFGGVHVLWSALVALGVAQAVLDFIFWLHMIRAVYLVDTFNLVASLSLVLMTFVMGAVVGFIFAKIWNWLHR
;
A
#
# COMPACT_ATOMS: atom_id res chain seq x y z
N MET A 1 -1.23 29.25 -1.34
CA MET A 1 -1.65 27.84 -1.21
C MET A 1 -1.29 27.33 0.18
N THR A 2 -2.04 26.38 0.73
CA THR A 2 -1.85 25.91 2.12
C THR A 2 -0.68 24.92 2.21
N GLN A 3 0.20 25.14 3.19
CA GLN A 3 1.32 24.25 3.51
C GLN A 3 0.81 22.93 4.13
N LEU A 4 1.44 21.81 3.80
CA LEU A 4 1.13 20.51 4.38
C LEU A 4 1.84 20.32 5.73
N ASN A 5 1.22 19.63 6.68
CA ASN A 5 1.89 19.20 7.90
C ASN A 5 2.60 17.86 7.66
N PRO A 6 3.95 17.79 7.67
CA PRO A 6 4.65 16.57 7.25
C PRO A 6 4.35 15.34 8.10
N LYS A 7 4.14 15.50 9.41
CA LYS A 7 3.81 14.39 10.31
C LYS A 7 2.42 13.83 10.04
N LYS A 8 1.44 14.72 9.84
CA LYS A 8 0.06 14.31 9.50
C LYS A 8 0.00 13.66 8.14
N THR A 9 0.70 14.21 7.14
CA THR A 9 0.76 13.62 5.79
C THR A 9 1.46 12.26 5.80
N ALA A 10 2.57 12.11 6.53
CA ALA A 10 3.23 10.83 6.74
C ALA A 10 2.28 9.81 7.36
N LEU A 11 1.62 10.14 8.47
CA LEU A 11 0.69 9.22 9.12
C LEU A 11 -0.48 8.84 8.20
N ALA A 12 -1.06 9.81 7.50
CA ALA A 12 -2.18 9.58 6.59
C ALA A 12 -1.80 8.60 5.47
N LEU A 13 -0.66 8.81 4.80
CA LEU A 13 -0.21 7.88 3.77
C LEU A 13 0.22 6.54 4.35
N GLY A 14 0.92 6.51 5.49
CA GLY A 14 1.27 5.24 6.15
C GLY A 14 0.04 4.39 6.44
N VAL A 15 -0.99 4.98 7.06
CA VAL A 15 -2.26 4.29 7.34
C VAL A 15 -2.96 3.85 6.05
N PHE A 16 -3.01 4.70 5.03
CA PHE A 16 -3.64 4.36 3.75
C PHE A 16 -2.96 3.16 3.09
N PHE A 17 -1.63 3.20 2.92
CA PHE A 17 -0.88 2.11 2.29
C PHE A 17 -0.94 0.83 3.14
N GLY A 18 -0.75 0.92 4.46
CA GLY A 18 -0.92 -0.24 5.35
C GLY A 18 -2.32 -0.85 5.26
N GLY A 19 -3.36 -0.02 5.24
CA GLY A 19 -4.76 -0.43 5.15
C GLY A 19 -5.10 -1.15 3.85
N VAL A 20 -4.58 -0.70 2.70
CA VAL A 20 -4.71 -1.42 1.42
C VAL A 20 -4.13 -2.83 1.52
N HIS A 21 -3.03 -3.02 2.26
CA HIS A 21 -2.40 -4.34 2.41
C HIS A 21 -3.07 -5.21 3.48
N VAL A 22 -3.78 -4.60 4.44
CA VAL A 22 -4.72 -5.32 5.30
C VAL A 22 -5.86 -5.90 4.46
N LEU A 23 -6.43 -5.09 3.55
CA LEU A 23 -7.46 -5.57 2.63
C LEU A 23 -6.95 -6.71 1.74
N TRP A 24 -5.76 -6.56 1.15
CA TRP A 24 -5.12 -7.64 0.40
C TRP A 24 -4.99 -8.92 1.23
N SER A 25 -4.48 -8.81 2.47
CA SER A 25 -4.35 -9.95 3.38
C SER A 25 -5.68 -10.63 3.67
N ALA A 26 -6.77 -9.86 3.83
CA ALA A 26 -8.11 -10.39 4.01
C ALA A 26 -8.60 -11.16 2.77
N LEU A 27 -8.33 -10.66 1.55
CA LEU A 27 -8.67 -11.37 0.32
C LEU A 27 -7.93 -12.72 0.21
N VAL A 28 -6.67 -12.78 0.65
CA VAL A 28 -5.89 -14.03 0.71
C VAL A 28 -6.52 -15.00 1.72
N ALA A 29 -6.86 -14.52 2.91
CA ALA A 29 -7.51 -15.33 3.95
C ALA A 29 -8.88 -15.88 3.51
N LEU A 30 -9.62 -15.12 2.69
CA LEU A 30 -10.91 -15.53 2.13
C LEU A 30 -10.79 -16.42 0.87
N GLY A 31 -9.58 -16.66 0.36
CA GLY A 31 -9.33 -17.50 -0.82
C GLY A 31 -9.73 -16.87 -2.16
N VAL A 32 -9.98 -15.55 -2.20
CA VAL A 32 -10.44 -14.83 -3.41
C VAL A 32 -9.35 -13.95 -4.04
N ALA A 33 -8.19 -13.82 -3.39
CA ALA A 33 -7.11 -12.96 -3.86
C ALA A 33 -6.57 -13.32 -5.25
N GLN A 34 -6.56 -14.60 -5.63
CA GLN A 34 -6.12 -15.01 -6.98
C GLN A 34 -6.99 -14.38 -8.06
N ALA A 35 -8.32 -14.44 -7.94
CA ALA A 35 -9.24 -13.87 -8.91
C ALA A 35 -9.08 -12.35 -9.06
N VAL A 36 -8.80 -11.66 -7.94
CA VAL A 36 -8.50 -10.22 -7.95
C VAL A 36 -7.19 -9.94 -8.67
N LEU A 37 -6.14 -10.74 -8.42
CA LEU A 37 -4.86 -10.60 -9.10
C LEU A 37 -4.98 -10.86 -10.61
N ASP A 38 -5.70 -11.90 -11.00
CA ASP A 38 -5.95 -12.25 -12.40
C ASP A 38 -6.70 -11.13 -13.13
N PHE A 39 -7.69 -10.53 -12.47
CA PHE A 39 -8.40 -9.35 -12.99
C PHE A 39 -7.46 -8.15 -13.17
N ILE A 40 -6.60 -7.87 -12.19
CA ILE A 40 -5.62 -6.77 -12.27
C ILE A 40 -4.64 -7.00 -13.42
N PHE A 41 -4.12 -8.22 -13.59
CA PHE A 41 -3.21 -8.52 -14.70
C PHE A 41 -3.90 -8.43 -16.06
N TRP A 42 -5.15 -8.87 -16.16
CA TRP A 42 -5.95 -8.68 -17.36
C TRP A 42 -6.13 -7.19 -17.71
N LEU A 43 -6.41 -6.32 -16.73
CA LEU A 43 -6.50 -4.86 -16.94
C LEU A 43 -5.21 -4.25 -17.50
N HIS A 44 -4.06 -4.86 -17.23
CA HIS A 44 -2.75 -4.42 -17.72
C HIS A 44 -2.28 -5.17 -18.97
N MET A 45 -3.13 -6.05 -19.53
CA MET A 45 -2.78 -6.93 -20.66
C MET A 45 -1.52 -7.78 -20.37
N ILE A 46 -1.28 -8.10 -19.09
CA ILE A 46 -0.17 -8.93 -18.62
C ILE A 46 -0.65 -10.38 -18.52
N ARG A 47 0.14 -11.31 -19.05
CA ARG A 47 -0.03 -12.74 -18.82
C ARG A 47 1.16 -13.27 -18.03
N ALA A 48 1.03 -13.32 -16.71
CA ALA A 48 2.04 -13.86 -15.81
C ALA A 48 1.51 -15.11 -15.09
N VAL A 49 2.38 -16.08 -14.82
CA VAL A 49 2.03 -17.30 -14.07
C VAL A 49 2.39 -17.09 -12.60
N TYR A 50 1.62 -16.25 -11.92
CA TYR A 50 1.76 -16.05 -10.48
C TYR A 50 0.63 -16.75 -9.73
N LEU A 51 1.01 -17.50 -8.70
CA LEU A 51 0.08 -18.15 -7.78
C LEU A 51 0.09 -17.40 -6.44
N VAL A 52 -1.10 -17.02 -5.98
CA VAL A 52 -1.31 -16.53 -4.64
C VAL A 52 -1.34 -17.74 -3.70
N ASP A 53 -0.37 -17.80 -2.80
CA ASP A 53 -0.27 -18.85 -1.79
C ASP A 53 -1.36 -18.69 -0.71
N THR A 54 -1.52 -19.71 0.12
CA THR A 54 -2.37 -19.72 1.31
C THR A 54 -1.99 -18.62 2.30
N PHE A 55 -2.97 -18.18 3.09
CA PHE A 55 -2.76 -17.11 4.06
C PHE A 55 -1.68 -17.48 5.09
N ASN A 56 -0.70 -16.59 5.23
CA ASN A 56 0.34 -16.68 6.24
C ASN A 56 0.32 -15.41 7.11
N LEU A 57 0.09 -15.59 8.41
CA LEU A 57 -0.05 -14.47 9.36
C LEU A 57 1.24 -13.63 9.46
N VAL A 58 2.41 -14.28 9.49
CA VAL A 58 3.70 -13.59 9.62
C VAL A 58 3.98 -12.75 8.37
N ALA A 59 3.75 -13.31 7.18
CA ALA A 59 3.91 -12.60 5.92
C ALA A 59 2.94 -11.40 5.82
N SER A 60 1.67 -11.59 6.23
CA SER A 60 0.66 -10.52 6.25
C SER A 60 1.05 -9.36 7.17
N LEU A 61 1.42 -9.64 8.42
CA LEU A 61 1.86 -8.61 9.37
C LEU A 61 3.11 -7.88 8.89
N SER A 62 4.07 -8.63 8.32
CA SER A 62 5.29 -8.06 7.75
C SER A 62 4.98 -7.11 6.57
N LEU A 63 4.07 -7.51 5.69
CA LEU A 63 3.63 -6.71 4.54
C LEU A 63 2.96 -5.41 4.99
N VAL A 64 2.02 -5.48 5.95
CA VAL A 64 1.32 -4.30 6.47
C VAL A 64 2.28 -3.33 7.15
N LEU A 65 3.18 -3.85 7.99
CA LEU A 65 4.18 -3.01 8.66
C LEU A 65 5.11 -2.33 7.65
N MET A 66 5.63 -3.10 6.69
CA MET A 66 6.53 -2.60 5.66
C MET A 66 5.87 -1.49 4.84
N THR A 67 4.65 -1.72 4.35
CA THR A 67 3.97 -0.74 3.50
C THR A 67 3.48 0.47 4.27
N PHE A 68 3.13 0.33 5.55
CA PHE A 68 2.89 1.45 6.45
C PHE A 68 4.12 2.34 6.59
N VAL A 69 5.29 1.75 6.87
CA VAL A 69 6.56 2.50 7.03
C VAL A 69 6.91 3.21 5.72
N MET A 70 6.84 2.50 4.59
CA MET A 70 7.12 3.07 3.27
C MET A 70 6.16 4.21 2.93
N GLY A 71 4.85 4.04 3.16
CA GLY A 71 3.85 5.09 2.96
C GLY A 71 4.11 6.32 3.83
N ALA A 72 4.52 6.12 5.08
CA ALA A 72 4.87 7.21 5.98
C ALA A 72 6.12 7.98 5.54
N VAL A 73 7.16 7.27 5.11
CA VAL A 73 8.38 7.88 4.56
C VAL A 73 8.06 8.70 3.31
N VAL A 74 7.32 8.12 2.37
CA VAL A 74 6.89 8.80 1.13
C VAL A 74 6.06 10.04 1.47
N GLY A 75 5.09 9.94 2.39
CA GLY A 75 4.25 11.08 2.79
C GLY A 75 5.02 12.21 3.47
N PHE A 76 6.02 11.87 4.28
CA PHE A 76 6.89 12.87 4.90
C PHE A 76 7.72 13.62 3.86
N ILE A 77 8.37 12.89 2.96
CA ILE A 77 9.22 13.46 1.90
C ILE A 77 8.36 14.32 0.97
N PHE A 78 7.21 13.80 0.53
CA PHE A 78 6.26 14.52 -0.31
C PHE A 78 5.85 15.86 0.31
N ALA A 79 5.44 15.86 1.59
CA ALA A 79 5.06 17.09 2.28
C ALA A 79 6.21 18.11 2.36
N LYS A 80 7.44 17.66 2.56
CA LYS A 80 8.63 18.53 2.58
C LYS A 80 8.90 19.16 1.21
N ILE A 81 8.83 18.37 0.13
CA ILE A 81 9.01 18.85 -1.24
C ILE A 81 7.89 19.84 -1.60
N TRP A 82 6.63 19.48 -1.34
CA TRP A 82 5.48 20.36 -1.57
C TRP A 82 5.66 21.71 -0.88
N ASN A 83 5.99 21.68 0.41
CA ASN A 83 6.18 22.88 1.21
C ASN A 83 7.32 23.75 0.70
N TRP A 84 8.40 23.13 0.20
CA TRP A 84 9.54 23.83 -0.41
C TRP A 84 9.16 24.51 -1.74
N LEU A 85 8.40 23.83 -2.60
CA LEU A 85 7.93 24.39 -3.88
C LEU A 85 6.93 25.54 -3.71
N HIS A 86 6.21 25.56 -2.59
CA HIS A 86 5.20 26.59 -2.28
C HIS A 86 5.69 27.60 -1.24
N ARG A 87 7.01 27.79 -1.15
CA ARG A 87 7.63 28.91 -0.43
C ARG A 87 7.52 30.22 -1.20
#